data_AF-A0A6B0ZE72-F1
#
_entry.id   AF-A0A6B0ZE72-F1
#
_cell.length_a   1.000
_cell.length_b   1.000
_cell.length_c   1.000
_cell.angle_alpha   90.00
_cell.angle_beta   90.00
_cell.angle_gamma   90.00
#
_symmetry.space_group_name_H-M   'P 1'
#
loop_
_entity.id
_entity.type
_entity.pdbx_description
1 polymer ?
#
loop_
_entity_poly.entity_id
_entity_poly.type
_entity_poly.pdbx_seq_one_letter_code
_entity_poly.pdbx_strand_id
1 'polypeptide(L)'
;MVERFGAAIRQSFDEVFDGQRTGRYSLNELSKVEKTYIGTKVEILIQDEFGLQRGRRMDYLVDGQEVDAKWSMRSRGWMIPTEAVGELCLCLTADDNRSTFSVGIVRADEANLRTSENQDKKRYFNDDGIAAMAWLANRATSPRTFSCT
;
A
#
# COMPACT_ATOMS: atom_id res chain seq x y z
N MET A 1 -3.26 1.85 16.42
CA MET A 1 -3.68 1.86 15.00
C MET A 1 -2.47 1.98 14.08
N VAL A 2 -1.67 3.05 14.16
CA VAL A 2 -0.45 3.24 13.35
C VAL A 2 0.53 2.07 13.47
N GLU A 3 0.81 1.61 14.69
CA GLU A 3 1.74 0.49 14.94
C GLU A 3 1.32 -0.80 14.25
N ARG A 4 0.01 -1.08 14.20
CA ARG A 4 -0.57 -2.26 13.54
C ARG A 4 -0.35 -2.22 12.02
N PHE A 5 -0.53 -1.04 11.40
CA PHE A 5 -0.15 -0.84 9.99
C PHE A 5 1.35 -1.09 9.77
N GLY A 6 2.20 -0.54 10.64
CA GLY A 6 3.65 -0.73 10.55
C GLY A 6 4.05 -2.20 10.65
N ALA A 7 3.47 -2.93 11.61
CA ALA A 7 3.71 -4.36 11.81
C ALA A 7 3.27 -5.19 10.60
N ALA A 8 2.05 -4.97 10.08
CA ALA A 8 1.55 -5.69 8.91
C ALA A 8 2.39 -5.42 7.65
N ILE A 9 2.83 -4.17 7.43
CA ILE A 9 3.73 -3.84 6.31
C ILE A 9 5.09 -4.50 6.49
N ARG A 10 5.66 -4.50 7.69
CA ARG A 10 6.92 -5.19 8.00
C ARG A 10 6.82 -6.69 7.74
N GLN A 11 5.77 -7.32 8.25
CA GLN A 11 5.50 -8.73 8.01
C GLN A 11 5.35 -9.01 6.50
N SER A 12 4.68 -8.13 5.75
CA SER A 12 4.55 -8.28 4.29
C SER A 12 5.90 -8.32 3.58
N PHE A 13 6.84 -7.47 4.00
CA PHE A 13 8.20 -7.51 3.47
C PHE A 13 8.92 -8.80 3.88
N ASP A 14 8.84 -9.20 5.15
CA ASP A 14 9.53 -10.38 5.66
C ASP A 14 9.06 -11.67 4.98
N GLU A 15 7.76 -11.78 4.70
CA GLU A 15 7.18 -12.90 3.95
C GLU A 15 7.64 -12.95 2.49
N VAL A 16 7.86 -11.80 1.84
CA VAL A 16 8.36 -11.76 0.45
C VAL A 16 9.88 -11.94 0.40
N PHE A 17 10.61 -11.41 1.38
CA PHE A 17 12.03 -11.66 1.53
C PHE A 17 12.29 -13.14 1.68
N ASP A 18 11.48 -13.82 2.49
CA ASP A 18 11.62 -15.23 2.80
C ASP A 18 13.05 -15.49 3.33
N GLY A 19 13.44 -14.68 4.32
CA GLY A 19 14.82 -14.61 4.81
C GLY A 19 15.31 -15.92 5.40
N GLN A 20 14.42 -16.71 6.03
CA GLN A 20 14.78 -18.01 6.59
C GLN A 20 15.26 -19.00 5.51
N ARG A 21 14.62 -19.01 4.33
CA ARG A 21 14.98 -19.91 3.24
C ARG A 21 16.05 -19.33 2.31
N THR A 22 16.04 -18.02 2.11
CA THR A 22 16.84 -17.37 1.06
C THR A 22 18.02 -16.54 1.57
N GLY A 23 18.04 -16.22 2.87
CA GLY A 23 19.06 -15.34 3.48
C GLY A 23 18.92 -13.86 3.11
N ARG A 24 17.84 -13.46 2.43
CA ARG A 24 17.61 -12.08 1.97
C ARG A 24 16.85 -11.28 3.02
N TYR A 25 17.21 -10.00 3.18
CA TYR A 25 16.60 -9.12 4.18
C TYR A 25 16.38 -7.70 3.68
N SER A 26 16.57 -7.45 2.38
CA SER A 26 16.39 -6.14 1.77
C SER A 26 15.67 -6.19 0.44
N LEU A 27 14.97 -5.10 0.11
CA LEU A 27 14.31 -4.93 -1.19
C LEU A 27 15.29 -4.96 -2.37
N ASN A 28 16.57 -4.69 -2.17
CA ASN A 28 17.56 -4.68 -3.26
C ASN A 28 17.90 -6.09 -3.75
N GLU A 29 17.67 -7.10 -2.92
CA GLU A 29 17.92 -8.52 -3.23
C GLU A 29 16.72 -9.18 -3.95
N LEU A 30 15.61 -8.46 -4.10
CA LEU A 30 14.41 -8.94 -4.79
C LEU A 30 14.41 -8.54 -6.26
N SER A 31 13.98 -9.49 -7.11
CA SER A 31 13.67 -9.23 -8.51
C SER A 31 12.46 -8.28 -8.66
N LYS A 32 12.28 -7.73 -9.87
CA LYS A 32 11.12 -6.88 -10.18
C LYS A 32 9.79 -7.61 -9.97
N VAL A 33 9.74 -8.90 -10.30
CA VAL A 33 8.54 -9.75 -10.15
C VAL A 33 8.26 -10.02 -8.68
N GLU A 34 9.27 -10.25 -7.84
CA GLU A 34 9.05 -10.45 -6.41
C GLU A 34 8.48 -9.19 -5.74
N LYS A 35 8.96 -8.01 -6.16
CA LYS A 35 8.46 -6.73 -5.66
C LYS A 35 6.98 -6.49 -5.95
N THR A 36 6.42 -7.11 -6.99
CA THR A 36 4.97 -6.98 -7.26
C THR A 36 4.12 -7.74 -6.24
N TYR A 37 4.63 -8.84 -5.66
CA TYR A 37 3.90 -9.61 -4.64
C TYR A 37 3.79 -8.89 -3.30
N ILE A 38 4.64 -7.90 -3.04
CA ILE A 38 4.60 -7.11 -1.79
C ILE A 38 3.25 -6.40 -1.67
N GLY A 39 2.73 -5.83 -2.77
CA GLY A 39 1.42 -5.19 -2.74
C GLY A 39 0.31 -6.14 -2.31
N THR A 40 0.29 -7.35 -2.90
CA THR A 40 -0.67 -8.40 -2.56
C THR A 40 -0.53 -8.86 -1.10
N LYS A 41 0.70 -8.99 -0.58
CA LYS A 41 0.93 -9.34 0.83
C LYS A 41 0.45 -8.25 1.78
N VAL A 42 0.72 -6.99 1.46
CA VAL A 42 0.23 -5.84 2.24
C VAL A 42 -1.30 -5.83 2.28
N GLU A 43 -1.96 -6.06 1.14
CA GLU A 43 -3.43 -6.12 1.09
C GLU A 43 -3.99 -7.21 2.02
N ILE A 44 -3.51 -8.45 1.87
CA ILE A 44 -3.98 -9.60 2.65
C ILE A 44 -3.71 -9.40 4.15
N LEU A 45 -2.52 -8.95 4.52
CA LEU A 45 -2.15 -8.79 5.93
C LEU A 45 -2.86 -7.61 6.58
N ILE A 46 -3.15 -6.54 5.85
CA ILE A 46 -3.97 -5.43 6.37
C ILE A 46 -5.42 -5.88 6.55
N GLN A 47 -5.96 -6.66 5.62
CA GLN A 47 -7.28 -7.23 5.77
C GLN A 47 -7.39 -8.08 7.04
N ASP A 48 -6.46 -9.01 7.24
CA ASP A 48 -6.43 -9.90 8.40
C ASP A 48 -6.20 -9.12 9.70
N GLU A 49 -5.16 -8.28 9.72
CA GLU A 49 -4.79 -7.49 10.90
C GLU A 49 -5.97 -6.68 11.41
N PHE A 50 -6.73 -6.01 10.53
CA PHE A 50 -7.86 -5.16 10.93
C PHE A 50 -9.22 -5.86 10.91
N GLY A 51 -9.29 -7.15 10.55
CA GLY A 51 -10.54 -7.91 10.44
C GLY A 51 -11.50 -7.31 9.41
N LEU A 52 -10.98 -6.78 8.31
CA LEU A 52 -11.79 -6.09 7.30
C LEU A 52 -12.59 -7.10 6.48
N GLN A 53 -13.87 -6.80 6.27
CA GLN A 53 -14.70 -7.58 5.37
C GLN A 53 -14.23 -7.38 3.92
N ARG A 54 -14.36 -8.41 3.10
CA ARG A 54 -14.07 -8.31 1.67
C ARG A 54 -15.12 -7.44 0.99
N GLY A 55 -14.67 -6.51 0.14
CA GLY A 55 -15.55 -5.68 -0.69
C GLY A 55 -16.33 -6.53 -1.70
N ARG A 56 -17.45 -5.99 -2.19
CA ARG A 56 -18.18 -6.62 -3.30
C ARG A 56 -17.50 -6.34 -4.63
N ARG A 57 -16.87 -5.16 -4.75
CA ARG A 57 -16.23 -4.66 -5.95
C ARG A 57 -14.76 -4.34 -5.72
N MET A 58 -14.43 -3.82 -4.54
CA MET A 58 -13.07 -3.44 -4.14
C MET A 58 -12.51 -4.46 -3.14
N ASP A 59 -11.30 -4.20 -2.64
CA ASP A 59 -10.61 -5.12 -1.74
C ASP A 59 -11.34 -5.25 -0.40
N TYR A 60 -11.81 -4.13 0.17
CA TYR A 60 -12.44 -4.08 1.49
C TYR A 60 -13.83 -3.45 1.48
N LEU A 61 -14.63 -3.83 2.48
CA LEU A 61 -15.85 -3.16 2.88
C LEU A 61 -15.67 -2.61 4.29
N VAL A 62 -15.68 -1.28 4.42
CA VAL A 62 -15.51 -0.58 5.71
C VAL A 62 -16.70 0.32 5.93
N ASP A 63 -17.48 0.06 7.00
CA ASP A 63 -18.72 0.80 7.31
C ASP A 63 -19.67 0.95 6.10
N GLY A 64 -19.77 -0.12 5.29
CA GLY A 64 -20.61 -0.15 4.08
C GLY A 64 -20.04 0.59 2.87
N GLN A 65 -18.82 1.13 2.95
CA GLN A 65 -18.11 1.77 1.84
C GLN A 65 -17.11 0.79 1.22
N GLU A 66 -17.08 0.73 -0.11
CA GLU A 66 -16.06 -0.01 -0.85
C GLU A 66 -14.72 0.75 -0.79
N VAL A 67 -13.66 0.05 -0.40
CA VAL A 67 -12.32 0.62 -0.25
C VAL A 67 -11.31 -0.24 -1.00
N ASP A 68 -10.56 0.41 -1.88
CA ASP A 68 -9.55 -0.19 -2.74
C ASP A 68 -8.15 0.01 -2.15
N ALA A 69 -7.42 -1.06 -1.92
CA ALA A 69 -6.07 -1.03 -1.38
C ALA A 69 -5.06 -0.76 -2.50
N LYS A 70 -4.19 0.21 -2.26
CA LYS A 70 -3.16 0.57 -3.23
C LYS A 70 -1.80 0.67 -2.57
N TRP A 71 -0.92 -0.23 -3.00
CA TRP A 71 0.48 -0.23 -2.61
C TRP A 71 1.35 0.48 -3.64
N SER A 72 2.37 1.21 -3.16
CA SER A 72 3.47 1.66 -4.00
C SER A 72 4.79 1.68 -3.24
N MET A 73 5.86 1.25 -3.91
CA MET A 73 7.24 1.41 -3.43
C MET A 73 7.70 2.86 -3.43
N ARG A 74 7.01 3.73 -4.17
CA ARG A 74 7.34 5.15 -4.24
C ARG A 74 6.18 5.94 -3.65
N SER A 75 6.51 6.92 -2.83
CA SER A 75 5.52 7.90 -2.39
C SER A 75 4.83 8.52 -3.61
N ARG A 76 3.50 8.63 -3.55
CA ARG A 76 2.64 9.15 -4.63
C ARG A 76 2.63 8.29 -5.92
N GLY A 77 3.19 7.09 -5.89
CA GLY A 77 3.25 6.18 -7.03
C GLY A 77 2.09 5.18 -7.10
N TRP A 78 0.94 5.48 -6.49
CA TRP A 78 -0.24 4.60 -6.51
C TRP A 78 -0.92 4.66 -7.86
N MET A 79 -1.08 3.50 -8.49
CA MET A 79 -1.76 3.36 -9.77
C MET A 79 -3.22 2.98 -9.55
N ILE A 80 -4.12 3.91 -9.84
CA ILE A 80 -5.56 3.78 -9.65
C ILE A 80 -6.17 3.24 -10.94
N PRO A 81 -6.74 2.03 -10.92
CA PRO A 81 -7.36 1.45 -12.10
C PRO A 81 -8.74 2.07 -12.34
N THR A 82 -9.29 1.91 -13.55
CA THR A 82 -10.53 2.57 -13.97
C THR A 82 -11.72 2.19 -13.08
N GLU A 83 -11.76 0.95 -12.59
CA GLU A 83 -12.81 0.44 -11.71
C GLU A 83 -12.83 1.08 -10.31
N ALA A 84 -11.71 1.63 -9.84
CA ALA A 84 -11.58 2.28 -8.54
C ALA A 84 -11.89 3.79 -8.59
N VAL A 85 -12.15 4.34 -9.77
CA VAL A 85 -12.50 5.75 -9.94
C VAL A 85 -13.84 6.04 -9.26
N GLY A 86 -13.86 7.08 -8.42
CA GLY A 86 -15.00 7.45 -7.56
C GLY A 86 -15.06 6.71 -6.22
N GLU A 87 -14.30 5.63 -6.05
CA GLU A 87 -14.23 4.85 -4.80
C GLU A 87 -13.18 5.44 -3.83
N LEU A 88 -13.20 4.96 -2.58
CA LEU A 88 -12.15 5.29 -1.61
C LEU A 88 -10.92 4.41 -1.85
N CYS A 89 -9.74 5.01 -1.84
CA CYS A 89 -8.47 4.30 -1.94
C CYS A 89 -7.68 4.40 -0.63
N LEU A 90 -7.34 3.25 -0.05
CA LEU A 90 -6.36 3.14 1.02
C LEU A 90 -4.96 3.05 0.40
N CYS A 91 -4.23 4.15 0.43
CA CYS A 91 -2.92 4.32 -0.19
C CYS A 91 -1.81 4.04 0.81
N LEU A 92 -1.05 2.96 0.60
CA LEU A 92 0.04 2.51 1.45
C LEU A 92 1.39 2.59 0.73
N THR A 93 2.42 3.06 1.43
CA THR A 93 3.80 3.07 0.92
C THR A 93 4.78 2.91 2.07
N ALA A 94 5.94 2.31 1.82
CA ALA A 94 7.03 2.27 2.78
C ALA A 94 8.40 2.40 2.13
N ASP A 95 9.31 2.97 2.89
CA ASP A 95 10.74 3.03 2.64
C ASP A 95 11.43 2.13 3.68
N ASP A 96 11.77 0.91 3.25
CA ASP A 96 12.41 -0.12 4.07
C ASP A 96 13.76 0.36 4.62
N ASN A 97 14.56 1.04 3.80
CA ASN A 97 15.89 1.54 4.20
C ASN A 97 15.80 2.59 5.31
N ARG A 98 14.76 3.44 5.27
CA ARG A 98 14.50 4.44 6.32
C ARG A 98 13.66 3.89 7.47
N SER A 99 13.15 2.67 7.35
CA SER A 99 12.16 2.09 8.26
C SER A 99 10.98 3.04 8.48
N THR A 100 10.46 3.62 7.40
CA THR A 100 9.29 4.53 7.46
C THR A 100 8.17 4.07 6.55
N PHE A 101 6.94 4.38 6.91
CA PHE A 101 5.77 4.11 6.08
C PHE A 101 4.75 5.25 6.15
N SER A 102 3.87 5.30 5.15
CA SER A 102 2.72 6.20 5.15
C SER A 102 1.47 5.44 4.71
N VAL A 103 0.35 5.79 5.31
CA VAL A 103 -0.98 5.28 5.03
C VAL A 103 -1.93 6.47 4.97
N GLY A 104 -2.61 6.63 3.84
CA GLY A 104 -3.60 7.68 3.66
C GLY A 104 -4.85 7.13 2.98
N ILE A 105 -5.99 7.78 3.23
CA ILE A 105 -7.24 7.51 2.55
C ILE A 105 -7.60 8.72 1.71
N VAL A 106 -8.03 8.49 0.47
CA VAL A 106 -8.49 9.55 -0.43
C VAL A 106 -9.54 8.98 -1.37
N ARG A 107 -10.50 9.80 -1.80
CA ARG A 107 -11.42 9.43 -2.87
C ARG A 107 -10.78 9.63 -4.23
N ALA A 108 -10.82 8.60 -5.07
CA ALA A 108 -10.29 8.62 -6.44
C ALA A 108 -11.25 9.29 -7.43
N ASP A 109 -11.73 10.49 -7.09
CA ASP A 109 -12.57 11.30 -7.98
C ASP A 109 -11.76 11.80 -9.18
N GLU A 110 -12.45 12.07 -10.29
CA GLU A 110 -11.86 12.64 -11.51
C GLU A 110 -11.01 13.89 -11.23
N ALA A 111 -11.46 14.76 -10.33
CA ALA A 111 -10.75 15.98 -9.95
C ALA A 111 -9.44 15.71 -9.17
N ASN A 112 -9.30 14.55 -8.53
CA ASN A 112 -8.13 14.17 -7.74
C ASN A 112 -7.11 13.35 -8.55
N LEU A 113 -7.48 12.94 -9.76
CA LEU A 113 -6.65 12.12 -10.64
C LEU A 113 -6.00 12.96 -11.74
N ARG A 114 -4.85 12.51 -12.21
CA ARG A 114 -4.24 13.05 -13.43
C ARG A 114 -5.06 12.63 -14.64
N THR A 115 -5.16 13.51 -15.63
CA THR A 115 -5.78 13.20 -16.92
C THR A 115 -4.97 12.19 -17.75
N SER A 116 -3.66 12.08 -17.50
CA SER A 116 -2.79 11.12 -18.17
C SER A 116 -2.99 9.70 -17.64
N GLU A 117 -3.06 8.72 -18.54
CA GLU A 117 -3.15 7.30 -18.25
C GLU A 117 -1.85 6.56 -18.63
N ASN A 118 -1.56 5.45 -17.95
CA ASN A 118 -0.51 4.53 -18.38
C ASN A 118 -1.05 3.57 -19.47
N GLN A 119 -0.19 2.66 -19.97
CA GLN A 119 -0.58 1.66 -20.99
C GLN A 119 -1.76 0.77 -20.55
N ASP A 120 -1.94 0.56 -19.24
CA ASP A 120 -3.03 -0.22 -18.65
C ASP A 120 -4.24 0.65 -18.24
N LYS A 121 -4.33 1.89 -18.73
CA LYS A 121 -5.39 2.87 -18.42
C LYS A 121 -5.50 3.26 -16.94
N LYS A 122 -4.44 3.04 -16.16
CA LYS A 122 -4.37 3.44 -14.75
C LYS A 122 -3.88 4.87 -14.64
N ARG A 123 -4.41 5.57 -13.64
CA ARG A 123 -4.11 6.98 -13.36
C ARG A 123 -3.37 7.10 -12.02
N TYR A 124 -2.76 8.26 -11.81
CA TYR A 124 -2.11 8.60 -10.54
C TYR A 124 -2.85 9.80 -9.94
N PHE A 125 -2.76 9.97 -8.62
CA PHE A 125 -3.24 11.19 -7.99
C PHE A 125 -2.46 12.43 -8.49
N ASN A 126 -3.19 13.52 -8.72
CA ASN A 126 -2.63 14.84 -8.96
C ASN A 126 -2.28 15.51 -7.62
N ASP A 127 -1.93 16.81 -7.63
CA ASP A 127 -1.59 17.51 -6.39
C ASP A 127 -2.80 17.73 -5.47
N ASP A 128 -3.97 17.99 -6.04
CA ASP A 128 -5.22 18.14 -5.28
C ASP A 128 -5.61 16.84 -4.58
N GLY A 129 -5.49 15.70 -5.26
CA GLY A 129 -5.71 14.38 -4.66
C GLY A 129 -4.75 14.08 -3.50
N ILE A 130 -3.49 14.50 -3.61
CA ILE A 130 -2.54 14.32 -2.51
C ILE A 130 -2.83 15.29 -1.36
N ALA A 131 -3.28 16.51 -1.65
CA ALA A 131 -3.70 17.47 -0.63
C ALA A 131 -4.99 17.05 0.09
N ALA A 132 -5.91 16.39 -0.62
CA ALA A 132 -7.16 15.85 -0.09
C ALA A 132 -6.99 14.56 0.73
N MET A 133 -5.78 13.99 0.75
CA MET A 133 -5.51 12.72 1.43
C MET A 133 -5.59 12.87 2.95
N ALA A 134 -6.49 12.10 3.56
CA ALA A 134 -6.57 11.95 5.00
C ALA A 134 -5.51 10.95 5.48
N TRP A 135 -4.42 11.45 6.07
CA TRP A 135 -3.32 10.61 6.55
C TRP A 135 -3.66 9.92 7.86
N LEU A 136 -3.68 8.59 7.84
CA LEU A 136 -3.73 7.76 9.05
C LEU A 136 -2.34 7.62 9.68
N ALA A 137 -1.31 7.59 8.84
CA ALA A 137 0.10 7.62 9.21
C ALA A 137 0.87 8.36 8.11
N ASN A 138 1.71 9.33 8.47
CA ASN A 138 2.53 10.06 7.50
C ASN A 138 3.99 10.01 7.93
N ARG A 139 4.82 9.28 7.16
CA ARG A 139 6.23 9.01 7.48
C ARG A 139 6.43 8.48 8.91
N ALA A 140 5.52 7.63 9.37
CA ALA A 140 5.62 6.97 10.66
C ALA A 140 6.74 5.92 10.63
N THR A 141 7.33 5.63 11.80
CA THR A 141 8.39 4.62 11.93
C THR A 141 7.80 3.21 11.91
N SER A 142 8.37 2.35 11.07
CA SER A 142 8.07 0.92 11.03
C SER A 142 8.99 0.15 11.98
N PRO A 143 8.57 -0.98 12.57
CA PRO A 143 9.48 -1.90 13.23
C PRO A 143 10.65 -2.26 12.31
N ARG A 144 11.87 -2.27 12.86
CA ARG A 144 13.07 -2.65 12.08
C ARG A 144 13.03 -4.13 11.73
N THR A 145 13.55 -4.48 10.56
CA THR A 145 13.81 -5.86 10.16
C THR A 145 14.68 -6.53 11.22
N PHE A 146 14.28 -7.72 11.68
CA PHE A 146 15.18 -8.56 12.47
C PHE A 146 16.28 -9.06 11.54
N SER A 147 17.44 -8.41 11.56
CA SER A 147 18.65 -9.02 11.00
C SER A 147 19.10 -10.11 11.96
N CYS A 148 19.14 -11.36 11.52
CA CYS A 148 19.86 -12.40 12.25
C CYS A 148 21.35 -12.00 12.26
N THR A 149 21.81 -11.43 13.38
CA THR A 149 23.24 -11.32 13.72
C THR A 149 23.73 -12.62 14.32
#